data_AF-A0AAN7QAU4-F1
#
_entry.id   AF-A0AAN7QAU4-F1
#
_cell.length_a   1.000
_cell.length_b   1.000
_cell.length_c   1.000
_cell.angle_alpha   90.00
_cell.angle_beta   90.00
_cell.angle_gamma   90.00
#
_symmetry.space_group_name_H-M   'P 1'
#
loop_
_entity.id
_entity.type
_entity.pdbx_description
1 polymer ?
#
loop_
_entity_poly.entity_id
_entity_poly.type
_entity_poly.pdbx_seq_one_letter_code
_entity_poly.pdbx_strand_id
1 'polypeptide(L)'
;MESHSPTHTVWKNDLYRMQLDAPVPIPILCTDIHLDTPNYLGRDYHGDISHIKAAGLLSLQPNGAYLVRKSRSGDGHFYTLSLKFNDKIRHYKLFHDSKSGLYVREKRYDCVRSLVADGLVTMYLELKAPVFLQRLPAVNYQESPYMTLNKRKLQTLTKERAKFACAKNIFANTDIQPTVEIEKYEKSHVFKVTTFKGLNWCELCGNFLWGFSAQGVKCEDCGLIAHTRCSEKFPNDCIPDLKYLRGVFGIELTTLLTAHNASLPFVVIKCVTEVEARGLTTEGIYRLSGFAEEIDAIKMAFDKDGEKADLSQEKYPNINVITGALKLYLRLLPIPLITFLVHPLLIDAMQHKNFELRISSIRHALLSLPKQHYATLQYMIEHLNRVSLHAAINKMNSHNLATVFAPTLIGPSEITSSILPDMTTDILLIETLITHCDKIFNCSR
;
A
#
# COMPACT_ATOMS: atom_id res chain seq x y z
N MET A 1 -31.24 -0.15 5.17
CA MET A 1 -30.24 0.17 4.12
C MET A 1 -29.04 -0.70 4.39
N GLU A 2 -28.79 -1.67 3.50
CA GLU A 2 -27.76 -2.69 3.65
C GLU A 2 -26.38 -2.08 3.91
N SER A 3 -25.85 -2.35 5.11
CA SER A 3 -24.50 -2.01 5.52
C SER A 3 -23.51 -2.99 4.88
N HIS A 4 -23.31 -2.86 3.57
CA HIS A 4 -22.19 -3.52 2.92
C HIS A 4 -20.90 -2.91 3.47
N SER A 5 -20.07 -3.72 4.15
CA SER A 5 -18.61 -3.49 4.15
C SER A 5 -18.22 -3.11 2.72
N PRO A 6 -17.31 -2.16 2.47
CA PRO A 6 -17.04 -1.70 1.11
C PRO A 6 -16.78 -2.92 0.22
N THR A 7 -17.75 -3.23 -0.64
CA THR A 7 -17.69 -4.28 -1.66
C THR A 7 -16.68 -3.91 -2.73
N HIS A 8 -16.19 -2.68 -2.68
CA HIS A 8 -15.22 -2.09 -3.57
C HIS A 8 -13.84 -2.01 -2.89
N THR A 9 -12.80 -2.38 -3.63
CA THR A 9 -11.41 -2.14 -3.21
C THR A 9 -11.19 -0.65 -3.00
N VAL A 10 -10.79 -0.30 -1.78
CA VAL A 10 -10.44 1.09 -1.40
C VAL A 10 -9.18 1.54 -2.13
N TRP A 11 -8.21 0.63 -2.25
CA TRP A 11 -6.92 0.88 -2.86
C TRP A 11 -6.84 0.24 -4.24
N LYS A 12 -6.41 1.04 -5.22
CA LYS A 12 -6.21 0.66 -6.62
C LYS A 12 -4.73 0.39 -6.85
N ASN A 13 -4.43 -0.74 -7.46
CA ASN A 13 -3.06 -1.26 -7.56
C ASN A 13 -2.47 -1.23 -8.97
N ASP A 14 -3.22 -0.73 -9.97
CA ASP A 14 -2.77 -0.62 -11.36
C ASP A 14 -1.41 0.10 -11.48
N LEU A 15 -1.29 1.28 -10.86
CA LEU A 15 -0.05 2.05 -10.92
C LEU A 15 1.11 1.39 -10.16
N TYR A 16 0.80 0.66 -9.09
CA TYR A 16 1.80 -0.10 -8.35
C TYR A 16 2.36 -1.23 -9.23
N ARG A 17 1.49 -1.99 -9.90
CA ARG A 17 1.89 -3.04 -10.83
C ARG A 17 2.66 -2.49 -12.03
N MET A 18 2.20 -1.38 -12.62
CA MET A 18 2.94 -0.71 -13.71
C MET A 18 4.33 -0.26 -13.27
N GLN A 19 4.51 0.17 -12.01
CA GLN A 19 5.85 0.48 -11.50
C GLN A 19 6.74 -0.77 -11.40
N LEU A 20 6.18 -1.92 -11.01
CA LEU A 20 6.91 -3.19 -10.97
C LEU A 20 7.34 -3.65 -12.37
N ASP A 21 6.49 -3.43 -13.38
CA ASP A 21 6.78 -3.77 -14.77
C ASP A 21 7.71 -2.78 -15.48
N ALA A 22 7.97 -1.62 -14.86
CA ALA A 22 8.81 -0.59 -15.47
C ALA A 22 10.26 -1.07 -15.63
N PRO A 23 10.96 -0.69 -16.72
CA PRO A 23 12.36 -1.07 -16.91
C PRO A 23 13.24 -0.58 -15.76
N VAL A 24 14.21 -1.41 -15.36
CA VAL A 24 15.18 -1.06 -14.31
C VAL A 24 16.40 -0.33 -14.90
N PRO A 25 17.08 0.55 -14.14
CA PRO A 25 18.28 1.23 -14.61
C PRO A 25 19.45 0.25 -14.84
N ILE A 26 20.03 0.28 -16.04
CA ILE A 26 21.18 -0.53 -16.42
C ILE A 26 22.33 0.42 -16.80
N PRO A 27 23.27 0.71 -15.87
CA PRO A 27 24.40 1.57 -16.20
C PRO A 27 25.32 0.86 -17.17
N ILE A 28 25.65 1.52 -18.28
CA ILE A 28 26.80 1.12 -19.09
C ILE A 28 28.04 1.63 -18.36
N LEU A 29 28.96 0.73 -18.04
CA LEU A 29 30.15 1.07 -17.27
C LEU A 29 31.30 1.39 -18.21
N CYS A 30 31.95 2.53 -17.96
CA CYS A 30 33.17 2.91 -18.63
C CYS A 30 34.34 2.08 -18.09
N THR A 31 35.14 1.55 -19.02
CA THR A 31 36.40 0.86 -18.73
C THR A 31 37.55 1.83 -18.50
N ASP A 32 37.44 3.03 -19.08
CA ASP A 32 38.48 4.04 -19.03
C ASP A 32 38.38 4.86 -17.75
N ILE A 33 39.51 5.09 -17.09
CA ILE A 33 39.56 5.92 -15.87
C ILE A 33 39.76 7.37 -16.31
N HIS A 34 38.71 8.18 -16.18
CA HIS A 34 38.79 9.61 -16.44
C HIS A 34 39.20 10.36 -15.16
N LEU A 35 40.41 10.93 -15.15
CA LEU A 35 40.94 11.70 -14.02
C LEU A 35 40.09 12.95 -13.69
N ASP A 36 39.36 13.48 -14.67
CA ASP A 36 38.48 14.65 -14.53
C ASP A 36 37.02 14.28 -14.18
N THR A 37 36.75 13.05 -13.71
CA THR A 37 35.39 12.63 -13.35
C THR A 37 34.90 13.43 -12.15
N PRO A 38 33.79 14.18 -12.25
CA PRO A 38 33.21 14.86 -11.09
C PRO A 38 32.84 13.87 -10.00
N ASN A 39 33.07 14.22 -8.75
CA ASN A 39 32.86 13.32 -7.58
C ASN A 39 31.41 12.80 -7.44
N TYR A 40 30.43 13.47 -8.03
CA TYR A 40 29.01 13.08 -8.00
C TYR A 40 28.61 12.14 -9.17
N LEU A 41 29.54 11.85 -10.09
CA LEU A 41 29.36 10.89 -11.18
C LEU A 41 30.16 9.62 -10.89
N GLY A 42 29.63 8.47 -11.32
CA GLY A 42 30.28 7.19 -11.13
C GLY A 42 30.95 6.68 -12.40
N ARG A 43 31.15 5.37 -12.46
CA ARG A 43 31.68 4.65 -13.64
C ARG A 43 30.72 4.66 -14.83
N ASP A 44 29.52 5.18 -14.68
CA ASP A 44 28.57 5.45 -15.76
C ASP A 44 28.95 6.68 -16.60
N TYR A 45 29.96 7.45 -16.18
CA TYR A 45 30.52 8.57 -16.93
C TYR A 45 31.56 8.14 -17.97
N HIS A 46 31.40 8.59 -19.21
CA HIS A 46 32.24 8.22 -20.37
C HIS A 46 33.07 9.37 -20.94
N GLY A 47 33.26 10.47 -20.20
CA GLY A 47 34.03 11.61 -20.71
C GLY A 47 33.36 12.34 -21.88
N ASP A 48 34.18 12.96 -22.73
CA ASP A 48 33.75 13.71 -23.92
C ASP A 48 33.50 12.75 -25.10
N ILE A 49 32.28 12.21 -25.16
CA ILE A 49 31.82 11.39 -26.29
C ILE A 49 30.64 12.04 -27.02
N SER A 50 30.60 11.85 -28.34
CA SER A 50 29.51 12.34 -29.18
C SER A 50 28.19 11.60 -28.88
N HIS A 51 27.07 12.25 -29.20
CA HIS A 51 25.75 11.61 -29.09
C HIS A 51 25.62 10.38 -30.00
N ILE A 52 26.33 10.35 -31.14
CA ILE A 52 26.39 9.19 -32.06
C ILE A 52 27.10 8.01 -31.40
N LYS A 53 28.27 8.23 -30.79
CA LYS A 53 29.01 7.18 -30.08
C LYS A 53 28.19 6.65 -28.89
N ALA A 54 27.57 7.55 -28.12
CA ALA A 54 26.67 7.17 -27.04
C ALA A 54 25.48 6.34 -27.54
N ALA A 55 24.88 6.72 -28.66
CA ALA A 55 23.79 5.96 -29.26
C ALA A 55 24.23 4.57 -29.75
N GLY A 56 25.44 4.45 -30.30
CA GLY A 56 26.04 3.18 -30.68
C GLY A 56 26.27 2.23 -29.49
N LEU A 57 26.68 2.76 -28.33
CA LEU A 57 26.83 1.97 -27.10
C LEU A 57 25.49 1.49 -26.53
N LEU A 58 24.41 2.26 -26.74
CA LEU A 58 23.08 1.96 -26.20
C LEU A 58 22.20 1.15 -27.16
N SER A 59 22.46 1.16 -28.46
CA SER A 59 21.56 0.61 -29.48
C SER A 59 21.27 -0.88 -29.27
N LEU A 60 22.29 -1.67 -28.95
CA LEU A 60 22.20 -3.11 -28.70
C LEU A 60 21.80 -3.48 -27.26
N GLN A 61 21.66 -2.50 -26.38
CA GLN A 61 21.37 -2.72 -24.96
C GLN A 61 19.85 -2.79 -24.72
N PRO A 62 19.39 -3.44 -23.65
CA PRO A 62 17.97 -3.45 -23.29
C PRO A 62 17.45 -2.04 -22.90
N ASN A 63 16.13 -1.89 -22.87
CA ASN A 63 15.49 -0.69 -22.33
C ASN A 63 15.87 -0.52 -20.85
N GLY A 64 16.14 0.72 -20.45
CA GLY A 64 16.71 1.06 -19.14
C GLY A 64 18.23 1.26 -19.15
N ALA A 65 18.91 0.89 -20.24
CA ALA A 65 20.33 1.16 -20.43
C ALA A 65 20.63 2.66 -20.50
N TYR A 66 21.66 3.11 -19.76
CA TYR A 66 22.03 4.52 -19.72
C TYR A 66 23.52 4.76 -19.52
N LEU A 67 23.97 5.96 -19.88
CA LEU A 67 25.30 6.48 -19.59
C LEU A 67 25.30 8.01 -19.48
N VAL A 68 26.32 8.56 -18.84
CA VAL A 68 26.55 10.00 -18.75
C VAL A 68 27.75 10.39 -19.61
N ARG A 69 27.63 11.50 -20.33
CA ARG A 69 28.70 12.05 -21.17
C ARG A 69 28.86 13.55 -20.97
N LYS A 70 30.07 14.06 -21.21
CA LYS A 70 30.35 15.49 -21.33
C LYS A 70 29.89 15.95 -22.72
N SER A 71 29.23 17.09 -22.77
CA SER A 71 28.77 17.76 -23.98
C SER A 71 29.33 19.17 -24.00
N ARG A 72 29.63 19.67 -25.20
CA ARG A 72 30.09 21.06 -25.41
C ARG A 72 28.90 21.94 -25.81
N SER A 73 28.89 23.17 -25.32
CA SER A 73 27.99 24.26 -25.75
C SER A 73 28.83 25.50 -26.03
N GLY A 74 28.26 26.51 -26.71
CA GLY A 74 28.94 27.77 -26.97
C GLY A 74 29.48 28.46 -25.71
N ASP A 75 28.78 28.28 -24.57
CA ASP A 75 29.10 28.92 -23.29
C ASP A 75 29.87 28.02 -22.30
N GLY A 76 30.39 26.87 -22.75
CA GLY A 76 31.19 25.96 -21.91
C GLY A 76 30.85 24.47 -22.08
N HIS A 77 30.93 23.72 -20.99
CA HIS A 77 30.60 22.28 -20.99
C HIS A 77 29.44 21.98 -20.05
N PHE A 78 28.67 20.96 -20.40
CA PHE A 78 27.59 20.44 -19.56
C PHE A 78 27.54 18.91 -19.64
N TYR A 79 26.86 18.27 -18.69
CA TYR A 79 26.71 16.83 -18.67
C TYR A 79 25.39 16.41 -19.32
N THR A 80 25.38 15.27 -20.00
CA THR A 80 24.20 14.73 -20.67
C THR A 80 24.01 13.28 -20.30
N LEU A 81 22.83 12.97 -19.76
CA LEU A 81 22.34 11.62 -19.57
C LEU A 81 21.78 11.11 -20.90
N SER A 82 22.32 10.01 -21.40
CA SER A 82 21.78 9.29 -22.57
C SER A 82 21.12 8.01 -22.08
N LEU A 83 19.83 7.83 -22.38
CA LEU A 83 18.99 6.76 -21.85
C LEU A 83 18.22 6.09 -22.98
N LYS A 84 18.22 4.75 -23.02
CA LYS A 84 17.37 3.97 -23.91
C LYS A 84 16.05 3.62 -23.23
N PHE A 85 14.95 4.00 -23.85
CA PHE A 85 13.60 3.67 -23.39
C PHE A 85 12.64 3.54 -24.58
N ASN A 86 11.84 2.47 -24.59
CA ASN A 86 10.93 2.13 -25.68
C ASN A 86 11.64 2.12 -27.05
N ASP A 87 12.81 1.46 -27.07
CA ASP A 87 13.72 1.32 -28.22
C ASP A 87 14.18 2.63 -28.87
N LYS A 88 14.03 3.74 -28.14
CA LYS A 88 14.50 5.06 -28.53
C LYS A 88 15.52 5.55 -27.53
N ILE A 89 16.58 6.16 -28.05
CA ILE A 89 17.60 6.80 -27.23
C ILE A 89 17.22 8.27 -27.06
N ARG A 90 17.17 8.71 -25.81
CA ARG A 90 16.86 10.09 -25.44
C ARG A 90 18.05 10.69 -24.70
N HIS A 91 18.27 11.98 -24.93
CA HIS A 91 19.35 12.73 -24.33
C HIS A 91 18.79 13.83 -23.44
N TYR A 92 19.19 13.85 -22.18
CA TYR A 92 18.73 14.79 -21.18
C TYR A 92 19.91 15.58 -20.64
N LYS A 93 19.80 16.91 -20.63
CA LYS A 93 20.79 17.76 -19.96
C LYS A 93 20.73 17.47 -18.47
N LEU A 94 21.87 17.10 -17.90
CA LEU A 94 22.02 16.77 -16.49
C LEU A 94 22.59 17.98 -15.76
N PHE A 95 21.91 18.38 -14.70
CA PHE A 95 22.32 19.46 -13.83
C PHE A 95 22.68 18.90 -12.45
N HIS A 96 23.55 19.63 -11.75
CA HIS A 96 23.98 19.28 -10.40
C HIS A 96 24.03 20.55 -9.57
N ASP A 97 23.44 20.49 -8.38
CA ASP A 97 23.65 21.48 -7.34
C ASP A 97 24.33 20.79 -6.15
N SER A 98 25.43 21.38 -5.68
CA SER A 98 26.21 20.88 -4.53
C SER A 98 25.37 20.61 -3.27
N LYS A 99 24.25 21.33 -3.07
CA LYS A 99 23.40 21.17 -1.88
C LYS A 99 22.22 20.24 -2.11
N SER A 100 21.61 20.29 -3.31
CA SER A 100 20.37 19.57 -3.59
C SER A 100 20.54 18.31 -4.45
N GLY A 101 21.69 18.10 -5.10
CA GLY A 101 22.01 16.90 -5.87
C GLY A 101 21.76 17.03 -7.37
N LEU A 102 21.64 15.88 -8.03
CA LEU A 102 21.45 15.72 -9.48
C LEU A 102 19.99 15.93 -9.90
N TYR A 103 19.78 16.56 -11.06
CA TYR A 103 18.45 16.71 -11.63
C TYR A 103 18.42 16.89 -13.15
N VAL A 104 17.29 16.50 -13.73
CA VAL A 104 16.91 16.78 -15.13
C VAL A 104 15.71 17.73 -15.19
N ARG A 105 14.84 17.71 -14.18
CA ARG A 105 13.63 18.56 -14.06
C ARG A 105 13.54 19.15 -12.64
N GLU A 106 12.40 18.99 -11.97
CA GLU A 106 12.13 19.54 -10.64
C GLU A 106 12.67 18.64 -9.51
N LYS A 107 12.53 17.32 -9.64
CA LYS A 107 13.01 16.37 -8.63
C LYS A 107 14.53 16.34 -8.56
N ARG A 108 15.03 16.15 -7.35
CA ARG A 108 16.45 16.11 -7.00
C ARG A 108 16.84 14.73 -6.50
N TYR A 109 18.04 14.29 -6.84
CA TYR A 109 18.53 12.92 -6.59
C TYR A 109 19.97 12.92 -6.09
N ASP A 110 20.30 11.91 -5.29
CA ASP A 110 21.64 11.67 -4.75
C ASP A 110 22.62 11.13 -5.82
N CYS A 111 22.15 10.26 -6.71
CA CYS A 111 22.95 9.67 -7.76
C CYS A 111 22.18 9.52 -9.08
N VAL A 112 22.91 9.32 -10.18
CA VAL A 112 22.34 9.14 -11.53
C VAL A 112 21.41 7.93 -11.58
N ARG A 113 21.75 6.84 -10.88
CA ARG A 113 20.94 5.62 -10.84
C ARG A 113 19.54 5.88 -10.27
N SER A 114 19.44 6.61 -9.15
CA SER A 114 18.16 6.99 -8.54
C SER A 114 17.32 7.87 -9.48
N LEU A 115 17.97 8.82 -10.15
CA LEU A 115 17.32 9.69 -11.14
C LEU A 115 16.75 8.87 -12.31
N VAL A 116 17.54 7.96 -12.86
CA VAL A 116 17.12 7.08 -13.96
C VAL A 116 16.01 6.12 -13.52
N ALA A 117 16.08 5.58 -12.29
CA ALA A 117 15.04 4.72 -11.74
C ALA A 117 13.67 5.42 -11.70
N ASP A 118 13.60 6.60 -11.09
CA ASP A 118 12.34 7.38 -11.00
C ASP A 118 11.85 7.84 -12.38
N GLY A 119 12.80 8.23 -13.25
CA GLY A 119 12.52 8.63 -14.63
C GLY A 119 11.93 7.50 -15.48
N LEU A 120 12.50 6.29 -15.42
CA LEU A 120 12.00 5.12 -16.16
C LEU A 120 10.59 4.74 -15.74
N VAL A 121 10.29 4.75 -14.43
CA VAL A 121 8.95 4.51 -13.91
C VAL A 121 7.97 5.54 -14.46
N THR A 122 8.31 6.83 -14.36
CA THR A 122 7.43 7.91 -14.85
C THR A 122 7.20 7.80 -16.36
N MET A 123 8.25 7.56 -17.14
CA MET A 123 8.15 7.37 -18.59
C MET A 123 7.31 6.14 -18.96
N TYR A 124 7.40 5.06 -18.19
CA TYR A 124 6.61 3.85 -18.38
C TYR A 124 5.12 4.08 -18.12
N LEU A 125 4.79 4.73 -17.00
CA LEU A 125 3.41 5.08 -16.67
C LEU A 125 2.80 6.05 -17.70
N GLU A 126 3.55 7.07 -18.13
CA GLU A 126 3.12 8.02 -19.17
C GLU A 126 2.88 7.32 -20.52
N LEU A 127 3.65 6.29 -20.84
CA LEU A 127 3.50 5.50 -22.06
C LEU A 127 2.28 4.57 -22.00
N LYS A 128 2.09 3.86 -20.88
CA LYS A 128 1.07 2.81 -20.76
C LYS A 128 -0.32 3.34 -20.41
N ALA A 129 -0.39 4.44 -19.65
CA ALA A 129 -1.65 4.89 -19.06
C ALA A 129 -1.86 6.43 -19.12
N PRO A 130 -1.62 7.11 -20.26
CA PRO A 130 -1.66 8.58 -20.32
C PRO A 130 -3.03 9.17 -19.96
N VAL A 131 -4.12 8.58 -20.48
CA VAL A 131 -5.50 9.03 -20.22
C VAL A 131 -5.88 8.79 -18.76
N PHE A 132 -5.45 7.68 -18.19
CA PHE A 132 -5.71 7.33 -16.80
C PHE A 132 -5.05 8.33 -15.85
N LEU A 133 -3.79 8.69 -16.08
CA LEU A 133 -3.06 9.67 -15.27
C LEU A 133 -3.70 11.06 -15.31
N GLN A 134 -4.26 11.47 -16.46
CA GLN A 134 -4.99 12.74 -16.59
C GLN A 134 -6.30 12.75 -15.78
N ARG A 135 -6.95 11.59 -15.65
CA ARG A 135 -8.22 11.44 -14.92
C ARG A 135 -8.06 11.19 -13.42
N LEU A 136 -6.84 10.98 -12.91
CA LEU A 136 -6.59 10.76 -11.48
C LEU A 136 -7.29 11.76 -10.54
N PRO A 137 -7.34 13.08 -10.83
CA PRO A 137 -8.00 14.05 -9.95
C PRO A 137 -9.53 14.09 -10.11
N ALA A 138 -10.10 13.44 -11.13
CA ALA A 138 -11.53 13.45 -11.42
C ALA A 138 -12.27 12.38 -10.59
N VAL A 139 -12.05 12.37 -9.27
CA VAL A 139 -12.67 11.42 -8.34
C VAL A 139 -13.55 12.16 -7.35
N ASN A 140 -14.69 11.58 -7.02
CA ASN A 140 -15.61 12.11 -6.03
C ASN A 140 -14.99 12.02 -4.63
N TYR A 141 -14.83 13.16 -3.95
CA TYR A 141 -14.29 13.23 -2.59
C TYR A 141 -15.10 12.40 -1.59
N GLN A 142 -16.43 12.31 -1.74
CA GLN A 142 -17.29 11.55 -0.81
C GLN A 142 -17.08 10.03 -0.89
N GLU A 143 -16.58 9.55 -2.03
CA GLU A 143 -16.26 8.14 -2.30
C GLU A 143 -14.76 7.85 -2.12
N SER A 144 -13.98 8.85 -1.70
CA SER A 144 -12.54 8.71 -1.53
C SER A 144 -12.17 7.79 -0.37
N PRO A 145 -11.00 7.13 -0.42
CA PRO A 145 -10.45 6.41 0.72
C PRO A 145 -10.39 7.23 2.00
N TYR A 146 -10.11 8.53 1.90
CA TYR A 146 -10.11 9.44 3.04
C TYR A 146 -11.45 9.40 3.78
N MET A 147 -12.55 9.57 3.04
CA MET A 147 -13.88 9.52 3.62
C MET A 147 -14.24 8.10 4.05
N THR A 148 -14.00 7.08 3.22
CA THR A 148 -14.32 5.69 3.56
C THR A 148 -13.62 5.20 4.84
N LEU A 149 -12.34 5.52 5.01
CA LEU A 149 -11.55 5.03 6.13
C LEU A 149 -11.71 5.88 7.38
N ASN A 150 -11.91 7.19 7.24
CA ASN A 150 -11.89 8.14 8.35
C ASN A 150 -13.26 8.73 8.70
N LYS A 151 -14.37 8.41 8.00
CA LYS A 151 -15.71 8.99 8.26
C LYS A 151 -16.09 9.00 9.74
N ARG A 152 -15.94 7.86 10.44
CA ARG A 152 -16.26 7.79 11.87
C ARG A 152 -15.32 8.62 12.75
N LYS A 153 -14.02 8.65 12.42
CA LYS A 153 -13.03 9.50 13.12
C LYS A 153 -13.40 10.96 12.97
N LEU A 154 -13.67 11.40 11.74
CA LEU A 154 -14.09 12.77 11.42
C LEU A 154 -15.38 13.12 12.17
N GLN A 155 -16.40 12.27 12.14
CA GLN A 155 -17.65 12.49 12.89
C GLN A 155 -17.41 12.62 14.39
N THR A 156 -16.52 11.80 14.96
CA THR A 156 -16.20 11.83 16.40
C THR A 156 -15.47 13.12 16.76
N LEU A 157 -14.42 13.48 16.02
CA LEU A 157 -13.65 14.70 16.23
C LEU A 157 -14.51 15.97 16.06
N THR A 158 -15.39 15.99 15.05
CA THR A 158 -16.31 17.12 14.84
C THR A 158 -17.29 17.25 16.00
N LYS A 159 -17.83 16.13 16.52
CA LYS A 159 -18.71 16.13 17.70
C LYS A 159 -17.97 16.59 18.96
N GLU A 160 -16.75 16.12 19.19
CA GLU A 160 -15.92 16.53 20.32
C GLU A 160 -15.65 18.03 20.28
N ARG A 161 -15.26 18.57 19.13
CA ARG A 161 -15.06 20.02 18.95
C ARG A 161 -16.35 20.83 19.16
N ALA A 162 -17.49 20.36 18.66
CA ALA A 162 -18.77 21.02 18.88
C ALA A 162 -19.13 21.09 20.38
N LYS A 163 -18.85 20.02 21.15
CA LYS A 163 -19.01 20.03 22.61
C LYS A 163 -18.11 21.06 23.29
N PHE A 164 -16.84 21.15 22.89
CA PHE A 164 -15.91 22.16 23.44
C PHE A 164 -16.32 23.60 23.09
N ALA A 165 -16.86 23.84 21.90
CA ALA A 165 -17.35 25.16 21.49
C ALA A 165 -18.60 25.58 22.29
N CYS A 166 -19.56 24.66 22.46
CA CYS A 166 -20.75 24.89 23.29
C CYS A 166 -20.37 25.17 24.76
N ALA A 167 -19.41 24.43 25.31
CA ALA A 167 -18.92 24.64 26.67
C ALA A 167 -18.26 26.02 26.88
N LYS A 168 -17.63 26.60 25.85
CA LYS A 168 -17.09 27.97 25.91
C LYS A 168 -18.18 29.05 25.89
N ASN A 169 -19.29 28.81 25.17
CA ASN A 169 -20.41 29.76 25.09
C ASN A 169 -21.25 29.83 26.38
N ILE A 170 -21.22 28.79 27.24
CA ILE A 170 -21.90 28.82 28.55
C ILE A 170 -21.27 29.84 29.52
N PHE A 171 -20.01 30.25 29.29
CA PHE A 171 -19.38 31.31 30.07
C PHE A 171 -19.63 32.72 29.53
N ALA A 172 -20.36 32.85 28.41
CA ALA A 172 -20.82 34.13 27.86
C ALA A 172 -22.33 34.27 28.12
N ASN A 173 -22.68 34.73 29.33
CA ASN A 173 -24.05 35.08 29.71
C ASN A 173 -24.64 36.11 28.74
N THR A 174 -25.76 35.77 28.08
CA THR A 174 -27.01 36.57 28.07
C THR A 174 -28.14 35.74 27.43
N ASP A 175 -29.33 35.85 28.01
CA ASP A 175 -30.58 35.17 27.62
C ASP A 175 -31.02 35.43 26.18
N ILE A 176 -30.51 34.64 25.24
CA ILE A 176 -31.06 34.51 23.89
C ILE A 176 -31.03 33.02 23.53
N GLN A 177 -32.21 32.44 23.21
CA GLN A 177 -32.31 31.08 22.67
C GLN A 177 -31.34 30.92 21.49
N PRO A 178 -30.31 30.07 21.58
CA PRO A 178 -29.37 29.95 20.48
C PRO A 178 -29.96 28.95 19.49
N THR A 179 -30.51 29.45 18.39
CA THR A 179 -30.36 28.77 17.11
C THR A 179 -28.86 28.69 16.85
N VAL A 180 -28.23 27.59 17.29
CA VAL A 180 -26.81 27.33 17.05
C VAL A 180 -26.67 27.06 15.56
N GLU A 181 -26.50 28.13 14.77
CA GLU A 181 -25.91 28.02 13.45
C GLU A 181 -24.50 27.48 13.68
N ILE A 182 -24.31 26.19 13.39
CA ILE A 182 -23.00 25.56 13.42
C ILE A 182 -22.20 26.26 12.32
N GLU A 183 -21.37 27.23 12.69
CA GLU A 183 -20.42 27.86 11.77
C GLU A 183 -19.67 26.74 11.04
N LYS A 184 -19.77 26.76 9.72
CA LYS A 184 -19.19 25.73 8.86
C LYS A 184 -17.68 25.80 9.03
N TYR A 185 -17.12 24.85 9.77
CA TYR A 185 -15.68 24.77 10.00
C TYR A 185 -14.94 24.70 8.66
N GLU A 186 -14.14 25.72 8.38
CA GLU A 186 -13.41 25.85 7.12
C GLU A 186 -11.92 26.06 7.43
N LYS A 187 -11.11 25.02 7.20
CA LYS A 187 -9.66 25.07 7.32
C LYS A 187 -9.03 24.40 6.10
N SER A 188 -8.22 25.14 5.37
CA SER A 188 -7.45 24.60 4.24
C SER A 188 -6.34 23.65 4.70
N HIS A 189 -5.98 22.70 3.85
CA HIS A 189 -4.88 21.78 4.10
C HIS A 189 -3.54 22.42 3.70
N VAL A 190 -2.50 22.22 4.51
CA VAL A 190 -1.14 22.72 4.24
C VAL A 190 -0.28 21.59 3.69
N PHE A 191 -0.27 21.42 2.36
CA PHE A 191 0.43 20.33 1.69
C PHE A 191 1.91 20.65 1.43
N LYS A 192 2.76 19.66 1.68
CA LYS A 192 4.20 19.71 1.38
C LYS A 192 4.66 18.47 0.64
N VAL A 193 5.47 18.68 -0.40
CA VAL A 193 6.10 17.59 -1.15
C VAL A 193 6.91 16.72 -0.21
N THR A 194 6.64 15.41 -0.24
CA THR A 194 7.20 14.45 0.71
C THR A 194 7.72 13.24 -0.03
N THR A 195 8.90 12.75 0.38
CA THR A 195 9.41 11.44 -0.01
C THR A 195 8.98 10.41 1.02
N PHE A 196 8.18 9.43 0.61
CA PHE A 196 7.68 8.39 1.48
C PHE A 196 8.66 7.21 1.52
N LYS A 197 9.01 6.75 2.73
CA LYS A 197 9.94 5.62 2.94
C LYS A 197 9.35 4.24 2.64
N GLY A 198 8.03 4.16 2.50
CA GLY A 198 7.29 2.93 2.20
C GLY A 198 6.26 3.16 1.10
N LEU A 199 5.51 2.11 0.77
CA LEU A 199 4.48 2.18 -0.27
C LEU A 199 3.26 2.94 0.26
N ASN A 200 2.81 3.95 -0.49
CA ASN A 200 1.73 4.83 -0.07
C ASN A 200 0.72 5.05 -1.20
N TRP A 201 -0.55 5.23 -0.83
CA TRP A 201 -1.66 5.46 -1.74
C TRP A 201 -2.27 6.83 -1.47
N CYS A 202 -2.80 7.43 -2.54
CA CYS A 202 -3.49 8.71 -2.45
C CYS A 202 -4.85 8.53 -1.76
N GLU A 203 -5.07 9.29 -0.69
CA GLU A 203 -6.32 9.23 0.09
C GLU A 203 -7.50 9.86 -0.66
N LEU A 204 -7.29 10.52 -1.81
CA LEU A 204 -8.37 11.00 -2.69
C LEU A 204 -8.81 9.95 -3.71
N CYS A 205 -7.89 9.55 -4.60
CA CYS A 205 -8.23 8.77 -5.78
C CYS A 205 -8.10 7.25 -5.57
N GLY A 206 -7.47 6.86 -4.46
CA GLY A 206 -7.17 5.47 -4.10
C GLY A 206 -6.03 4.85 -4.89
N ASN A 207 -5.36 5.58 -5.78
CA ASN A 207 -4.24 5.05 -6.58
C ASN A 207 -2.89 5.21 -5.87
N PHE A 208 -1.96 4.33 -6.22
CA PHE A 208 -0.58 4.34 -5.72
C PHE A 208 0.19 5.63 -6.06
N LEU A 209 1.02 6.08 -5.12
CA LEU A 209 1.97 7.18 -5.31
C LEU A 209 3.28 6.61 -5.87
N TRP A 210 3.44 6.66 -7.19
CA TRP A 210 4.60 6.07 -7.87
C TRP A 210 5.87 6.90 -7.72
N GLY A 211 7.00 6.26 -8.00
CA GLY A 211 8.34 6.82 -7.90
C GLY A 211 9.02 6.52 -6.57
N PHE A 212 10.28 6.96 -6.47
CA PHE A 212 11.17 6.71 -5.35
C PHE A 212 11.46 7.96 -4.53
N SER A 213 11.24 9.14 -5.10
CA SER A 213 11.42 10.44 -4.43
C SER A 213 10.29 11.39 -4.80
N ALA A 214 9.86 12.21 -3.83
CA ALA A 214 8.81 13.20 -4.01
C ALA A 214 7.57 12.63 -4.73
N GLN A 215 7.07 11.47 -4.27
CA GLN A 215 5.99 10.73 -4.92
C GLN A 215 4.63 11.47 -4.84
N GLY A 216 4.49 12.33 -3.83
CA GLY A 216 3.28 13.10 -3.62
C GLY A 216 3.47 14.16 -2.54
N VAL A 217 2.36 14.58 -1.97
CA VAL A 217 2.31 15.58 -0.91
C VAL A 217 1.67 15.03 0.34
N LYS A 218 2.10 15.57 1.49
CA LYS A 218 1.53 15.28 2.79
C LYS A 218 1.10 16.58 3.46
N CYS A 219 -0.10 16.61 4.03
CA CYS A 219 -0.57 17.73 4.83
C CYS A 219 0.17 17.77 6.17
N GLU A 220 0.80 18.88 6.53
CA GLU A 220 1.57 19.01 7.78
C GLU A 220 0.68 18.96 9.03
N ASP A 221 -0.57 19.40 8.88
CA ASP A 221 -1.58 19.50 9.93
C ASP A 221 -2.27 18.17 10.24
N CYS A 222 -3.08 17.65 9.31
CA CYS A 222 -3.88 16.42 9.53
C CYS A 222 -3.18 15.14 9.06
N GLY A 223 -2.02 15.27 8.40
CA GLY A 223 -1.24 14.17 7.87
C GLY A 223 -1.71 13.62 6.53
N LEU A 224 -2.77 14.15 5.92
CA LEU A 224 -3.38 13.69 4.64
C LEU A 224 -2.35 13.49 3.54
N ILE A 225 -2.43 12.34 2.86
CA ILE A 225 -1.51 11.98 1.79
C ILE A 225 -2.24 11.97 0.44
N ALA A 226 -1.67 12.63 -0.56
CA ALA A 226 -2.25 12.71 -1.90
C ALA A 226 -1.19 12.87 -3.01
N HIS A 227 -1.57 12.63 -4.26
CA HIS A 227 -0.81 13.14 -5.40
C HIS A 227 -0.85 14.67 -5.42
N THR A 228 0.18 15.33 -5.97
CA THR A 228 0.24 16.80 -6.10
C THR A 228 -0.97 17.39 -6.84
N ARG A 229 -1.48 16.71 -7.87
CA ARG A 229 -2.70 17.15 -8.58
C ARG A 229 -3.99 16.86 -7.80
N CYS A 230 -3.98 15.84 -6.96
CA CYS A 230 -5.13 15.50 -6.12
C CYS A 230 -5.26 16.44 -4.92
N SER A 231 -4.16 16.98 -4.39
CA SER A 231 -4.21 17.94 -3.28
C SER A 231 -5.05 19.19 -3.58
N GLU A 232 -5.09 19.61 -4.84
CA GLU A 232 -5.87 20.78 -5.29
C GLU A 232 -7.39 20.54 -5.28
N LYS A 233 -7.84 19.28 -5.13
CA LYS A 233 -9.26 18.90 -5.17
C LYS A 233 -9.87 18.68 -3.79
N PHE A 234 -9.08 18.72 -2.72
CA PHE A 234 -9.61 18.58 -1.38
C PHE A 234 -10.37 19.83 -0.94
N PRO A 235 -11.54 19.68 -0.28
CA PRO A 235 -12.21 20.81 0.33
C PRO A 235 -11.43 21.33 1.55
N ASN A 236 -11.81 22.52 2.02
CA ASN A 236 -11.24 23.16 3.20
C ASN A 236 -11.79 22.57 4.51
N ASP A 237 -11.66 21.26 4.70
CA ASP A 237 -12.17 20.53 5.87
C ASP A 237 -11.05 19.89 6.71
N CYS A 238 -9.86 20.51 6.73
CA CYS A 238 -8.70 19.98 7.40
C CYS A 238 -8.91 19.87 8.92
N ILE A 239 -8.88 18.65 9.47
CA ILE A 239 -8.95 18.38 10.92
C ILE A 239 -7.57 17.92 11.42
N PRO A 240 -6.77 18.80 12.05
CA PRO A 240 -5.42 18.46 12.54
C PRO A 240 -5.38 17.28 13.50
N ASP A 241 -6.39 17.14 14.37
CA ASP A 241 -6.45 16.09 15.39
C ASP A 241 -6.48 14.68 14.78
N LEU A 242 -6.87 14.56 13.51
CA LEU A 242 -6.83 13.30 12.77
C LEU A 242 -5.40 12.73 12.69
N LYS A 243 -4.36 13.58 12.75
CA LYS A 243 -2.96 13.16 12.74
C LYS A 243 -2.61 12.21 13.88
N TYR A 244 -3.26 12.37 15.05
CA TYR A 244 -3.05 11.51 16.22
C TYR A 244 -3.86 10.22 16.18
N LEU A 245 -4.85 10.13 15.29
CA LEU A 245 -5.70 8.95 15.07
C LEU A 245 -5.36 8.21 13.76
N ARG A 246 -4.22 8.55 13.14
CA ARG A 246 -3.64 7.79 12.02
C ARG A 246 -2.89 6.60 12.61
N GLY A 247 -3.23 5.34 12.34
CA GLY A 247 -4.19 4.74 11.42
C GLY A 247 -3.66 3.35 11.07
N VAL A 248 -3.92 2.36 11.91
CA VAL A 248 -3.39 0.99 11.79
C VAL A 248 -4.04 0.27 10.61
N PHE A 249 -5.32 0.53 10.37
CA PHE A 249 -6.07 -0.02 9.24
C PHE A 249 -5.83 0.80 7.97
N GLY A 250 -5.61 0.11 6.85
CA GLY A 250 -5.42 0.75 5.54
C GLY A 250 -3.99 1.18 5.24
N ILE A 251 -3.02 0.91 6.13
CA ILE A 251 -1.59 1.08 5.87
C ILE A 251 -1.01 -0.21 5.28
N GLU A 252 -0.05 -0.07 4.38
CA GLU A 252 0.68 -1.21 3.80
C GLU A 252 1.46 -1.98 4.88
N LEU A 253 1.35 -3.31 4.85
CA LEU A 253 1.79 -4.22 5.91
C LEU A 253 3.28 -4.04 6.25
N THR A 254 4.14 -4.03 5.24
CA THR A 254 5.59 -3.88 5.39
C THR A 254 5.94 -2.52 5.99
N THR A 255 5.26 -1.47 5.54
CA THR A 255 5.41 -0.09 6.01
C THR A 255 5.03 0.04 7.47
N LEU A 256 3.88 -0.53 7.89
CA LEU A 256 3.43 -0.54 9.28
C LEU A 256 4.44 -1.26 10.18
N LEU A 257 4.83 -2.47 9.81
CA LEU A 257 5.69 -3.31 10.63
C LEU A 257 7.12 -2.79 10.73
N THR A 258 7.64 -2.18 9.66
CA THR A 258 8.95 -1.52 9.70
C THR A 258 8.93 -0.30 10.61
N ALA A 259 7.84 0.49 10.60
CA ALA A 259 7.69 1.64 11.48
C ALA A 259 7.62 1.26 12.96
N HIS A 260 6.99 0.11 13.27
CA HIS A 260 6.86 -0.41 14.64
C HIS A 260 7.98 -1.38 15.05
N ASN A 261 8.96 -1.65 14.17
CA ASN A 261 10.01 -2.66 14.37
C ASN A 261 9.45 -4.03 14.83
N ALA A 262 8.33 -4.44 14.23
CA ALA A 262 7.60 -5.65 14.58
C ALA A 262 7.65 -6.69 13.45
N SER A 263 7.55 -7.97 13.79
CA SER A 263 7.47 -9.07 12.81
C SER A 263 6.04 -9.38 12.36
N LEU A 264 5.06 -9.13 13.24
CA LEU A 264 3.64 -9.43 13.04
C LEU A 264 2.78 -8.23 13.48
N PRO A 265 1.62 -7.98 12.82
CA PRO A 265 0.76 -6.87 13.22
C PRO A 265 0.07 -7.16 14.54
N PHE A 266 0.14 -6.22 15.49
CA PHE A 266 -0.55 -6.36 16.77
C PHE A 266 -2.06 -6.55 16.62
N VAL A 267 -2.69 -6.01 15.57
CA VAL A 267 -4.11 -6.27 15.26
C VAL A 267 -4.36 -7.76 15.02
N VAL A 268 -3.49 -8.40 14.23
CA VAL A 268 -3.58 -9.82 13.91
C VAL A 268 -3.34 -10.64 15.17
N ILE A 269 -2.27 -10.34 15.92
CA ILE A 269 -1.94 -11.06 17.16
C ILE A 269 -3.11 -10.98 18.14
N LYS A 270 -3.56 -9.78 18.49
CA LYS A 270 -4.59 -9.59 19.53
C LYS A 270 -5.93 -10.21 19.14
N CYS A 271 -6.36 -10.05 17.89
CA CYS A 271 -7.59 -10.69 17.43
C CYS A 271 -7.49 -12.22 17.43
N VAL A 272 -6.37 -12.79 16.96
CA VAL A 272 -6.15 -14.24 16.96
C VAL A 272 -6.12 -14.79 18.38
N THR A 273 -5.36 -14.16 19.29
CA THR A 273 -5.28 -14.58 20.69
C THR A 273 -6.66 -14.60 21.35
N GLU A 274 -7.48 -13.57 21.11
CA GLU A 274 -8.82 -13.51 21.68
C GLU A 274 -9.78 -14.55 21.07
N VAL A 275 -9.67 -14.81 19.76
CA VAL A 275 -10.44 -15.87 19.09
C VAL A 275 -10.02 -17.26 19.58
N GLU A 276 -8.74 -17.48 19.84
CA GLU A 276 -8.26 -18.76 20.40
C GLU A 276 -8.68 -18.95 21.86
N ALA A 277 -8.72 -17.87 22.65
CA ALA A 277 -9.09 -17.92 24.05
C ALA A 277 -10.56 -18.34 24.27
N ARG A 278 -11.50 -17.89 23.42
CA ARG A 278 -12.94 -18.14 23.64
C ARG A 278 -13.78 -18.48 22.40
N GLY A 279 -13.20 -18.42 21.20
CA GLY A 279 -13.93 -18.55 19.93
C GLY A 279 -13.86 -19.93 19.27
N LEU A 280 -12.93 -20.80 19.65
CA LEU A 280 -12.66 -22.06 18.92
C LEU A 280 -13.84 -23.03 18.87
N THR A 281 -14.75 -22.97 19.84
CA THR A 281 -15.95 -23.82 19.92
C THR A 281 -17.21 -23.12 19.44
N THR A 282 -17.12 -21.85 19.01
CA THR A 282 -18.29 -21.08 18.54
C THR A 282 -18.72 -21.57 17.15
N GLU A 283 -19.97 -22.00 17.02
CA GLU A 283 -20.52 -22.44 15.73
C GLU A 283 -20.43 -21.34 14.66
N GLY A 284 -19.91 -21.69 13.49
CA GLY A 284 -19.81 -20.78 12.36
C GLY A 284 -18.78 -19.65 12.55
N ILE A 285 -17.79 -19.82 13.44
CA ILE A 285 -16.70 -18.84 13.65
C ILE A 285 -16.07 -18.44 12.30
N TYR A 286 -15.78 -17.15 12.12
CA TYR A 286 -15.40 -16.51 10.83
C TYR A 286 -16.45 -16.46 9.74
N ARG A 287 -17.40 -17.41 9.65
CA ARG A 287 -18.49 -17.37 8.66
C ARG A 287 -19.57 -16.36 9.07
N LEU A 288 -19.97 -16.38 10.33
CA LEU A 288 -20.94 -15.44 10.88
C LEU A 288 -20.30 -14.05 11.04
N SER A 289 -21.11 -13.01 10.86
CA SER A 289 -20.67 -11.61 11.02
C SER A 289 -21.21 -11.04 12.32
N GLY A 290 -20.35 -10.34 13.07
CA GLY A 290 -20.78 -9.49 14.18
C GLY A 290 -21.43 -8.19 13.67
N PHE A 291 -21.89 -7.36 14.61
CA PHE A 291 -22.48 -6.06 14.27
C PHE A 291 -21.42 -5.13 13.68
N ALA A 292 -21.72 -4.54 12.51
CA ALA A 292 -20.81 -3.65 11.79
C ALA A 292 -20.38 -2.45 12.65
N GLU A 293 -21.26 -1.96 13.51
CA GLU A 293 -20.98 -0.85 14.41
C GLU A 293 -19.88 -1.17 15.43
N GLU A 294 -19.90 -2.37 16.00
CA GLU A 294 -18.91 -2.84 16.96
C GLU A 294 -17.58 -3.18 16.26
N ILE A 295 -17.62 -3.75 15.05
CA ILE A 295 -16.42 -4.02 14.24
C ILE A 295 -15.66 -2.72 13.97
N ASP A 296 -16.37 -1.68 13.54
CA ASP A 296 -15.79 -0.36 13.32
C ASP A 296 -15.33 0.30 14.63
N ALA A 297 -15.98 0.00 15.77
CA ALA A 297 -15.51 0.46 17.08
C ALA A 297 -14.17 -0.18 17.46
N ILE A 298 -13.98 -1.48 17.19
CA ILE A 298 -12.68 -2.14 17.36
C ILE A 298 -11.62 -1.52 16.45
N LYS A 299 -11.95 -1.27 15.17
CA LYS A 299 -11.05 -0.55 14.26
C LYS A 299 -10.63 0.80 14.83
N MET A 300 -11.58 1.59 15.34
CA MET A 300 -11.28 2.88 15.99
C MET A 300 -10.43 2.73 17.25
N ALA A 301 -10.67 1.70 18.07
CA ALA A 301 -9.87 1.43 19.26
C ALA A 301 -8.41 1.11 18.90
N PHE A 302 -8.17 0.29 17.87
CA PHE A 302 -6.81 0.06 17.37
C PHE A 302 -6.15 1.32 16.80
N ASP A 303 -6.89 2.12 16.04
CA ASP A 303 -6.38 3.36 15.45
C ASP A 303 -6.03 4.43 16.51
N LYS A 304 -6.70 4.40 17.67
CA LYS A 304 -6.50 5.36 18.77
C LYS A 304 -5.52 4.86 19.83
N ASP A 305 -5.74 3.66 20.34
CA ASP A 305 -5.05 3.10 21.51
C ASP A 305 -3.92 2.14 21.10
N GLY A 306 -3.81 1.80 19.81
CA GLY A 306 -2.79 0.90 19.29
C GLY A 306 -2.85 -0.47 19.93
N GLU A 307 -1.71 -0.95 20.42
CA GLU A 307 -1.59 -2.24 21.12
C GLU A 307 -2.39 -2.28 22.43
N LYS A 308 -2.76 -1.12 23.02
CA LYS A 308 -3.57 -1.04 24.25
C LYS A 308 -5.07 -1.19 24.01
N ALA A 309 -5.52 -1.34 22.76
CA ALA A 309 -6.94 -1.49 22.44
C ALA A 309 -7.57 -2.68 23.18
N ASP A 310 -8.64 -2.43 23.94
CA ASP A 310 -9.33 -3.47 24.71
C ASP A 310 -10.28 -4.29 23.83
N LEU A 311 -10.09 -5.62 23.84
CA LEU A 311 -10.88 -6.63 23.11
C LEU A 311 -11.58 -7.63 24.05
N SER A 312 -11.60 -7.34 25.35
CA SER A 312 -12.11 -8.24 26.39
C SER A 312 -13.55 -8.69 26.15
N GLN A 313 -13.90 -9.86 26.69
CA GLN A 313 -15.26 -10.39 26.65
C GLN A 313 -16.29 -9.46 27.30
N GLU A 314 -15.90 -8.68 28.31
CA GLU A 314 -16.79 -7.70 28.97
C GLU A 314 -17.25 -6.62 27.99
N LYS A 315 -16.33 -6.12 27.15
CA LYS A 315 -16.60 -5.07 26.20
C LYS A 315 -17.21 -5.58 24.90
N TYR A 316 -16.74 -6.72 24.40
CA TYR A 316 -17.21 -7.34 23.16
C TYR A 316 -17.61 -8.80 23.38
N PRO A 317 -18.81 -9.08 23.91
CA PRO A 317 -19.24 -10.45 24.19
C PRO A 317 -19.31 -11.32 22.93
N ASN A 318 -19.75 -10.76 21.80
CA ASN A 318 -19.87 -11.47 20.53
C ASN A 318 -18.51 -11.60 19.82
N ILE A 319 -17.95 -12.81 19.81
CA ILE A 319 -16.65 -13.09 19.17
C ILE A 319 -16.65 -12.82 17.66
N ASN A 320 -17.82 -12.85 17.00
CA ASN A 320 -17.93 -12.57 15.57
C ASN A 320 -17.63 -11.11 15.21
N VAL A 321 -17.62 -10.22 16.20
CA VAL A 321 -17.14 -8.84 16.06
C VAL A 321 -15.62 -8.83 15.89
N ILE A 322 -14.91 -9.64 16.67
CA ILE A 322 -13.43 -9.71 16.64
C ILE A 322 -12.96 -10.39 15.36
N THR A 323 -13.59 -11.51 14.97
CA THR A 323 -13.30 -12.14 13.68
C THR A 323 -13.66 -11.21 12.50
N GLY A 324 -14.73 -10.43 12.63
CA GLY A 324 -15.08 -9.37 11.68
C GLY A 324 -14.01 -8.30 11.55
N ALA A 325 -13.47 -7.80 12.66
CA ALA A 325 -12.40 -6.80 12.69
C ALA A 325 -11.08 -7.34 12.11
N LEU A 326 -10.73 -8.59 12.41
CA LEU A 326 -9.56 -9.26 11.83
C LEU A 326 -9.66 -9.39 10.30
N LYS A 327 -10.81 -9.88 9.80
CA LYS A 327 -11.06 -9.96 8.36
C LYS A 327 -11.02 -8.57 7.72
N LEU A 328 -11.61 -7.57 8.38
CA LEU A 328 -11.60 -6.19 7.89
C LEU A 328 -10.19 -5.61 7.81
N TYR A 329 -9.32 -5.90 8.79
CA TYR A 329 -7.91 -5.45 8.78
C TYR A 329 -7.18 -5.97 7.54
N LEU A 330 -7.24 -7.29 7.31
CA LEU A 330 -6.57 -7.94 6.18
C LEU A 330 -7.12 -7.45 4.84
N ARG A 331 -8.45 -7.29 4.72
CA ARG A 331 -9.11 -6.80 3.50
C ARG A 331 -8.81 -5.34 3.17
N LEU A 332 -8.48 -4.52 4.17
CA LEU A 332 -8.15 -3.10 3.97
C LEU A 332 -6.66 -2.87 3.65
N LEU A 333 -5.81 -3.91 3.66
CA LEU A 333 -4.42 -3.77 3.25
C LEU A 333 -4.35 -3.30 1.78
N PRO A 334 -3.52 -2.29 1.46
CA PRO A 334 -3.31 -1.85 0.08
C PRO A 334 -2.83 -2.97 -0.85
N ILE A 335 -1.92 -3.80 -0.34
CA ILE A 335 -1.45 -5.02 -0.98
C ILE A 335 -2.00 -6.20 -0.16
N PRO A 336 -2.71 -7.15 -0.80
CA PRO A 336 -3.25 -8.32 -0.12
C PRO A 336 -2.14 -9.16 0.50
N LEU A 337 -2.51 -9.97 1.51
CA LEU A 337 -1.53 -10.75 2.26
C LEU A 337 -0.75 -11.72 1.34
N ILE A 338 -1.46 -12.39 0.43
CA ILE A 338 -0.87 -13.04 -0.74
C ILE A 338 -0.73 -11.99 -1.83
N THR A 339 0.49 -11.50 -2.05
CA THR A 339 0.74 -10.39 -2.98
C THR A 339 0.43 -10.73 -4.43
N PHE A 340 0.17 -9.70 -5.24
CA PHE A 340 -0.11 -9.84 -6.68
C PHE A 340 1.00 -10.54 -7.48
N LEU A 341 2.25 -10.47 -7.02
CA LEU A 341 3.38 -11.14 -7.67
C LEU A 341 3.41 -12.65 -7.38
N VAL A 342 2.98 -13.05 -6.18
CA VAL A 342 3.07 -14.44 -5.72
C VAL A 342 1.82 -15.23 -6.04
N HIS A 343 0.65 -14.58 -6.11
CA HIS A 343 -0.60 -15.26 -6.44
C HIS A 343 -0.54 -16.09 -7.74
N PRO A 344 -0.08 -15.56 -8.90
CA PRO A 344 0.06 -16.36 -10.13
C PRO A 344 0.97 -17.59 -9.95
N LEU A 345 2.09 -17.44 -9.22
CA LEU A 345 3.03 -18.54 -8.95
C LEU A 345 2.38 -19.65 -8.12
N LEU A 346 1.49 -19.30 -7.20
CA LEU A 346 0.73 -20.27 -6.41
C LEU A 346 -0.33 -20.99 -7.25
N ILE A 347 -1.00 -20.28 -8.17
CA ILE A 347 -1.95 -20.89 -9.09
C ILE A 347 -1.26 -21.87 -10.03
N ASP A 348 -0.09 -21.52 -10.56
CA ASP A 348 0.73 -22.42 -11.38
C ASP A 348 1.15 -23.67 -10.58
N ALA A 349 1.56 -23.50 -9.32
CA ALA A 349 1.91 -24.61 -8.44
C ALA A 349 0.71 -25.58 -8.22
N MET A 350 -0.52 -25.06 -8.13
CA MET A 350 -1.73 -25.86 -7.97
C MET A 350 -2.03 -26.75 -9.18
N GLN A 351 -1.51 -26.44 -10.37
CA GLN A 351 -1.68 -27.25 -11.58
C GLN A 351 -0.90 -28.58 -11.53
N HIS A 352 0.06 -28.73 -10.62
CA HIS A 352 0.82 -29.97 -10.49
C HIS A 352 -0.07 -31.12 -9.98
N LYS A 353 -0.11 -32.22 -10.74
CA LYS A 353 -0.84 -33.45 -10.39
C LYS A 353 -0.19 -34.22 -9.24
N ASN A 354 1.15 -34.24 -9.19
CA ASN A 354 1.89 -34.87 -8.11
C ASN A 354 1.80 -34.01 -6.84
N PHE A 355 1.32 -34.61 -5.74
CA PHE A 355 1.09 -33.92 -4.49
C PHE A 355 2.37 -33.35 -3.86
N GLU A 356 3.45 -34.14 -3.79
CA GLU A 356 4.72 -33.69 -3.19
C GLU A 356 5.37 -32.57 -4.02
N LEU A 357 5.28 -32.66 -5.36
CA LEU A 357 5.70 -31.57 -6.25
C LEU A 357 4.86 -30.31 -6.03
N ARG A 358 3.53 -30.44 -5.92
CA ARG A 358 2.62 -29.32 -5.63
C ARG A 358 3.02 -28.61 -4.34
N ILE A 359 3.20 -29.36 -3.25
CA ILE A 359 3.60 -28.80 -1.96
C ILE A 359 4.98 -28.12 -2.06
N SER A 360 5.96 -28.75 -2.71
CA SER A 360 7.28 -28.16 -2.92
C SER A 360 7.22 -26.86 -3.73
N SER A 361 6.42 -26.81 -4.80
CA SER A 361 6.23 -25.61 -5.62
C SER A 361 5.51 -24.49 -4.85
N ILE A 362 4.49 -24.82 -4.06
CA ILE A 362 3.81 -23.84 -3.18
C ILE A 362 4.82 -23.24 -2.20
N ARG A 363 5.64 -24.06 -1.55
CA ARG A 363 6.69 -23.58 -0.63
C ARG A 363 7.64 -22.61 -1.33
N HIS A 364 8.11 -22.96 -2.50
CA HIS A 364 9.03 -22.12 -3.27
C HIS A 364 8.39 -20.78 -3.67
N ALA A 365 7.13 -20.79 -4.11
CA ALA A 365 6.38 -19.57 -4.42
C ALA A 365 6.22 -18.67 -3.18
N LEU A 366 5.88 -19.23 -2.02
CA LEU A 366 5.72 -18.48 -0.78
C LEU A 366 7.01 -17.81 -0.30
N LEU A 367 8.19 -18.38 -0.59
CA LEU A 367 9.48 -17.73 -0.28
C LEU A 367 9.72 -16.43 -1.07
N SER A 368 8.94 -16.18 -2.13
CA SER A 368 8.98 -14.93 -2.90
C SER A 368 8.13 -13.82 -2.25
N LEU A 369 7.36 -14.11 -1.19
CA LEU A 369 6.65 -13.08 -0.44
C LEU A 369 7.64 -12.20 0.34
N PRO A 370 7.33 -10.90 0.53
CA PRO A 370 8.02 -10.09 1.51
C PRO A 370 7.98 -10.76 2.90
N LYS A 371 9.06 -10.64 3.67
CA LYS A 371 9.22 -11.29 4.99
C LYS A 371 8.00 -11.08 5.90
N GLN A 372 7.49 -9.86 5.96
CA GLN A 372 6.34 -9.46 6.75
C GLN A 372 5.03 -10.12 6.29
N HIS A 373 4.83 -10.22 4.97
CA HIS A 373 3.70 -10.92 4.37
C HIS A 373 3.77 -12.42 4.66
N TYR A 374 4.94 -13.04 4.47
CA TYR A 374 5.15 -14.46 4.76
C TYR A 374 4.85 -14.80 6.22
N ALA A 375 5.45 -14.06 7.16
CA ALA A 375 5.26 -14.30 8.59
C ALA A 375 3.78 -14.13 9.01
N THR A 376 3.12 -13.08 8.52
CA THR A 376 1.71 -12.83 8.83
C THR A 376 0.80 -13.88 8.21
N LEU A 377 1.09 -14.34 6.99
CA LEU A 377 0.36 -15.42 6.33
C LEU A 377 0.53 -16.74 7.09
N GLN A 378 1.76 -17.10 7.45
CA GLN A 378 2.04 -18.29 8.24
C GLN A 378 1.22 -18.30 9.53
N TYR A 379 1.32 -17.22 10.32
CA TYR A 379 0.59 -17.09 11.59
C TYR A 379 -0.92 -17.22 11.42
N MET A 380 -1.48 -16.62 10.36
CA MET A 380 -2.90 -16.75 10.03
C MET A 380 -3.28 -18.18 9.62
N ILE A 381 -2.50 -18.83 8.76
CA ILE A 381 -2.79 -20.19 8.30
C ILE A 381 -2.69 -21.20 9.45
N GLU A 382 -1.71 -21.05 10.34
CA GLU A 382 -1.60 -21.85 11.56
C GLU A 382 -2.82 -21.67 12.48
N HIS A 383 -3.29 -20.43 12.66
CA HIS A 383 -4.51 -20.16 13.41
C HIS A 383 -5.73 -20.84 12.77
N LEU A 384 -5.92 -20.70 11.44
CA LEU A 384 -7.04 -21.33 10.74
C LEU A 384 -6.97 -22.85 10.79
N ASN A 385 -5.77 -23.44 10.77
CA ASN A 385 -5.60 -24.86 11.02
C ASN A 385 -6.11 -25.25 12.42
N ARG A 386 -5.72 -24.54 13.48
CA ARG A 386 -6.21 -24.79 14.85
C ARG A 386 -7.75 -24.68 14.96
N VAL A 387 -8.36 -23.70 14.28
CA VAL A 387 -9.82 -23.59 14.20
C VAL A 387 -10.44 -24.80 13.50
N SER A 388 -9.84 -25.27 12.40
CA SER A 388 -10.32 -26.42 11.63
C SER A 388 -10.28 -27.73 12.41
N LEU A 389 -9.33 -27.88 13.35
CA LEU A 389 -9.25 -29.05 14.23
C LEU A 389 -10.46 -29.16 15.18
N HIS A 390 -11.18 -28.05 15.40
CA HIS A 390 -12.40 -28.00 16.22
C HIS A 390 -13.70 -28.08 15.40
N ALA A 391 -13.61 -28.47 14.11
CA ALA A 391 -14.74 -28.52 13.18
C ALA A 391 -15.91 -29.40 13.64
N ALA A 392 -15.67 -30.41 14.48
CA ALA A 392 -16.75 -31.22 15.06
C ALA A 392 -17.76 -30.38 15.86
N ILE A 393 -17.30 -29.33 16.52
CA ILE A 393 -18.11 -28.43 17.35
C ILE A 393 -18.44 -27.16 16.56
N ASN A 394 -17.43 -26.42 16.09
CA ASN A 394 -17.63 -25.12 15.47
C ASN A 394 -18.17 -25.18 14.02
N LYS A 395 -18.20 -26.37 13.40
CA LYS A 395 -18.69 -26.63 12.03
C LYS A 395 -17.86 -25.99 10.90
N MET A 396 -16.64 -25.54 11.19
CA MET A 396 -15.76 -24.85 10.25
C MET A 396 -14.51 -25.68 9.92
N ASN A 397 -14.62 -26.54 8.89
CA ASN A 397 -13.48 -27.27 8.34
C ASN A 397 -12.58 -26.38 7.45
N SER A 398 -11.45 -26.92 6.97
CA SER A 398 -10.50 -26.19 6.11
C SER A 398 -11.16 -25.56 4.88
N HIS A 399 -12.07 -26.27 4.22
CA HIS A 399 -12.79 -25.79 3.04
C HIS A 399 -13.73 -24.60 3.36
N ASN A 400 -14.49 -24.69 4.45
CA ASN A 400 -15.39 -23.64 4.90
C ASN A 400 -14.61 -22.37 5.28
N LEU A 401 -13.47 -22.53 5.96
CA LEU A 401 -12.58 -21.42 6.29
C LEU A 401 -11.94 -20.82 5.04
N ALA A 402 -11.47 -21.66 4.10
CA ALA A 402 -10.90 -21.22 2.84
C ALA A 402 -11.89 -20.40 2.01
N THR A 403 -13.16 -20.79 1.97
CA THR A 403 -14.24 -20.04 1.30
C THR A 403 -14.39 -18.63 1.86
N VAL A 404 -14.24 -18.47 3.19
CA VAL A 404 -14.31 -17.15 3.84
C VAL A 404 -13.04 -16.33 3.60
N PHE A 405 -11.87 -16.96 3.63
CA PHE A 405 -10.58 -16.27 3.65
C PHE A 405 -9.95 -16.05 2.27
N ALA A 406 -10.25 -16.85 1.25
CA ALA A 406 -9.75 -16.64 -0.11
C ALA A 406 -9.92 -15.19 -0.60
N PRO A 407 -11.13 -14.58 -0.59
CA PRO A 407 -11.30 -13.18 -1.02
C PRO A 407 -10.59 -12.17 -0.09
N THR A 408 -10.32 -12.56 1.17
CA THR A 408 -9.68 -11.68 2.16
C THR A 408 -8.15 -11.69 2.04
N LEU A 409 -7.55 -12.85 1.75
CA LEU A 409 -6.10 -13.04 1.73
C LEU A 409 -5.48 -12.76 0.35
N ILE A 410 -6.22 -12.98 -0.73
CA ILE A 410 -5.76 -12.80 -2.12
C ILE A 410 -6.23 -11.44 -2.68
N GLY A 411 -7.36 -10.94 -2.20
CA GLY A 411 -8.02 -9.77 -2.76
C GLY A 411 -8.71 -10.09 -4.10
N PRO A 412 -9.42 -9.12 -4.70
CA PRO A 412 -10.12 -9.36 -5.95
C PRO A 412 -9.16 -9.46 -7.13
N SER A 413 -9.38 -10.48 -7.96
CA SER A 413 -8.74 -10.61 -9.27
C SER A 413 -9.32 -9.56 -10.23
N GLU A 414 -8.45 -8.86 -10.96
CA GLU A 414 -8.81 -7.81 -11.92
C GLU A 414 -9.31 -8.35 -13.27
N ILE A 415 -9.51 -9.67 -13.41
CA ILE A 415 -10.00 -10.25 -14.66
C ILE A 415 -11.48 -9.89 -14.83
N THR A 416 -11.69 -8.74 -15.46
CA THR A 416 -12.89 -8.27 -16.15
C THR A 416 -14.12 -8.03 -15.30
N SER A 417 -14.47 -6.74 -15.20
CA SER A 417 -15.83 -6.24 -15.06
C SER A 417 -16.82 -7.09 -15.89
N SER A 418 -17.65 -7.87 -15.19
CA SER A 418 -18.95 -8.49 -15.59
C SER A 418 -19.14 -9.99 -15.31
N ILE A 419 -18.13 -10.73 -14.83
CA ILE A 419 -18.31 -12.14 -14.42
C ILE A 419 -17.72 -12.31 -13.02
N LEU A 420 -18.46 -12.94 -12.09
CA LEU A 420 -17.92 -13.32 -10.78
C LEU A 420 -16.63 -14.13 -11.02
N PRO A 421 -15.47 -13.70 -10.51
CA PRO A 421 -14.24 -14.46 -10.68
C PRO A 421 -14.44 -15.86 -10.09
N ASP A 422 -14.09 -16.89 -10.87
CA ASP A 422 -14.10 -18.28 -10.40
C ASP A 422 -12.98 -18.45 -9.35
N MET A 423 -13.35 -18.25 -8.09
CA MET A 423 -12.47 -18.40 -6.93
C MET A 423 -12.25 -19.87 -6.56
N THR A 424 -12.71 -20.86 -7.35
CA THR A 424 -12.60 -22.28 -6.98
C THR A 424 -11.15 -22.69 -6.75
N THR A 425 -10.23 -22.26 -7.62
CA THR A 425 -8.80 -22.56 -7.47
C THR A 425 -8.20 -21.84 -6.26
N ASP A 426 -8.64 -20.60 -5.99
CA ASP A 426 -8.20 -19.82 -4.84
C ASP A 426 -8.66 -20.43 -3.51
N ILE A 427 -9.91 -20.93 -3.45
CA ILE A 427 -10.44 -21.64 -2.30
C ILE A 427 -9.65 -22.92 -2.07
N LEU A 428 -9.41 -23.71 -3.13
CA LEU A 428 -8.62 -24.94 -3.02
C LEU A 428 -7.17 -24.66 -2.59
N LEU A 429 -6.57 -23.55 -3.05
CA LEU A 429 -5.24 -23.11 -2.63
C LEU A 429 -5.23 -22.83 -1.12
N ILE A 430 -6.14 -21.99 -0.61
CA ILE A 430 -6.20 -21.68 0.82
C ILE A 430 -6.52 -22.92 1.65
N GLU A 431 -7.42 -23.80 1.18
CA GLU A 431 -7.72 -25.08 1.83
C GLU A 431 -6.46 -25.97 1.92
N THR A 432 -5.66 -26.02 0.86
CA THR A 432 -4.38 -26.75 0.82
C THR A 432 -3.38 -26.17 1.83
N LEU A 433 -3.29 -24.83 1.91
CA LEU A 433 -2.44 -24.14 2.91
C LEU A 433 -2.86 -24.49 4.34
N ILE A 434 -4.16 -24.46 4.65
CA ILE A 434 -4.70 -24.78 5.98
C ILE A 434 -4.46 -26.25 6.33
N THR A 435 -4.76 -27.16 5.41
CA THR A 435 -4.71 -28.61 5.67
C THR A 435 -3.28 -29.14 5.78
N HIS A 436 -2.34 -28.55 5.05
CA HIS A 436 -0.94 -28.99 5.01
C HIS A 436 0.03 -27.95 5.58
N CYS A 437 -0.43 -27.13 6.52
CA CYS A 437 0.37 -26.04 7.10
C CYS A 437 1.73 -26.52 7.63
N ASP A 438 1.77 -27.63 8.37
CA ASP A 438 3.01 -28.23 8.91
C ASP A 438 4.03 -28.56 7.81
N LYS A 439 3.56 -29.15 6.70
CA LYS A 439 4.41 -29.51 5.55
C LYS A 439 4.85 -28.29 4.74
N ILE A 440 4.10 -27.19 4.75
CA ILE A 440 4.37 -26.01 3.93
C ILE A 440 5.27 -25.01 4.68
N PHE A 441 4.98 -24.74 5.95
CA PHE A 441 5.66 -23.71 6.72
C PHE A 441 6.75 -24.27 7.66
N ASN A 442 6.93 -25.60 7.72
CA ASN A 442 7.83 -26.25 8.70
C ASN A 442 7.51 -25.81 10.14
N CYS A 443 6.24 -25.83 10.52
CA CYS A 443 5.81 -25.48 11.87
C CYS A 443 6.58 -26.34 12.87
N SER A 444 7.42 -25.71 13.69
CA SER A 444 8.09 -26.40 14.80
C SER A 444 7.01 -26.71 15.83
N ARG A 445 6.78 -27.99 16.09
CA ARG A 445 5.84 -28.44 17.12
C ARG A 445 6.30 -28.07 18.52
#